data_AF-X1QB46-F1
#
_entry.id   AF-X1QB46-F1
#
_cell.length_a   1.000
_cell.length_b   1.000
_cell.length_c   1.000
_cell.angle_alpha   90.00
_cell.angle_beta   90.00
_cell.angle_gamma   90.00
#
_symmetry.space_group_name_H-M   'P 1'
#
loop_
_entity.id
_entity.type
_entity.pdbx_description
1 polymer ?
#
loop_
_entity_poly.entity_id
_entity_poly.type
_entity_poly.pdbx_seq_one_letter_code
_entity_poly.pdbx_strand_id
1 'polypeptide(L)'
;YPTIVKHFQICIGEEARQQCLEQFGRLPDMIVACVGGGSNAIGIFSAFLDDKDVKLIGVEAGGRSLASGKHAATLVAGRVGILHGAKAYLLQDKEGQVHETESVSAGLDYPAVGPEHCLLKDTGRAKYVAAEDAEVLDAFELLSKTEGILPAL
;
A
#
# COMPACT_ATOMS: atom_id res chain seq x y z
N TYR A 1 -14.95 -8.04 -6.55
CA TYR A 1 -14.79 -7.07 -5.45
C TYR A 1 -13.83 -5.91 -5.74
N PRO A 2 -12.67 -6.06 -6.41
CA PRO A 2 -11.68 -4.97 -6.48
C PRO A 2 -12.23 -3.64 -7.02
N THR A 3 -12.98 -3.65 -8.14
CA THR A 3 -13.52 -2.44 -8.75
C THR A 3 -14.56 -1.72 -7.88
N ILE A 4 -15.48 -2.46 -7.22
CA ILE A 4 -16.49 -1.84 -6.35
C ILE A 4 -15.85 -1.24 -5.09
N VAL A 5 -14.82 -1.91 -4.54
CA VAL A 5 -14.07 -1.38 -3.40
C VAL A 5 -13.34 -0.10 -3.77
N LYS A 6 -12.64 -0.06 -4.92
CA LYS A 6 -12.04 1.19 -5.42
C LYS A 6 -13.10 2.27 -5.56
N HIS A 7 -14.22 1.97 -6.21
CA HIS A 7 -15.28 2.95 -6.47
C HIS A 7 -15.74 3.66 -5.20
N PHE A 8 -15.89 2.94 -4.09
CA PHE A 8 -16.28 3.55 -2.80
C PHE A 8 -15.12 4.19 -2.02
N GLN A 9 -13.89 4.07 -2.48
CA GLN A 9 -12.70 4.69 -1.87
C GLN A 9 -12.19 5.91 -2.67
N ILE A 10 -12.71 6.17 -3.88
CA ILE A 10 -12.21 7.26 -4.74
C ILE A 10 -12.36 8.65 -4.11
N CYS A 11 -13.34 8.84 -3.22
CA CYS A 11 -13.57 10.11 -2.55
C CYS A 11 -12.31 10.61 -1.82
N ILE A 12 -11.49 9.70 -1.27
CA ILE A 12 -10.23 10.05 -0.61
C ILE A 12 -9.32 10.82 -1.56
N GLY A 13 -9.15 10.32 -2.79
CA GLY A 13 -8.29 10.95 -3.79
C GLY A 13 -8.89 12.26 -4.31
N GLU A 14 -10.19 12.29 -4.57
CA GLU A 14 -10.88 13.49 -5.07
C GLU A 14 -10.78 14.66 -4.08
N GLU A 15 -11.09 14.39 -2.80
CA GLU A 15 -10.98 15.37 -1.73
C GLU A 15 -9.53 15.81 -1.51
N ALA A 16 -8.58 14.86 -1.46
CA ALA A 16 -7.16 15.19 -1.29
C ALA A 16 -6.61 16.06 -2.44
N ARG A 17 -7.02 15.78 -3.69
CA ARG A 17 -6.63 16.58 -4.85
C ARG A 17 -7.15 18.02 -4.74
N GLN A 18 -8.43 18.17 -4.40
CA GLN A 18 -9.03 19.49 -4.20
C GLN A 18 -8.30 20.25 -3.08
N GLN A 19 -8.07 19.60 -1.94
CA GLN A 19 -7.37 20.19 -0.80
C GLN A 19 -5.93 20.62 -1.16
N CYS A 20 -5.21 19.84 -1.97
CA CYS A 20 -3.87 20.21 -2.43
C CYS A 20 -3.89 21.49 -3.28
N LEU A 21 -4.86 21.62 -4.19
CA LEU A 21 -5.00 22.81 -5.04
C LEU A 21 -5.39 24.04 -4.21
N GLU A 22 -6.30 23.87 -3.24
CA GLU A 22 -6.75 24.97 -2.37
C GLU A 22 -5.64 25.45 -1.42
N GLN A 23 -4.90 24.53 -0.81
CA GLN A 23 -3.90 24.87 0.22
C GLN A 23 -2.52 25.19 -0.36
N PHE A 24 -2.11 24.51 -1.43
CA PHE A 24 -0.76 24.62 -1.99
C PHE A 24 -0.72 25.29 -3.37
N GLY A 25 -1.88 25.48 -4.02
CA GLY A 25 -1.96 26.05 -5.38
C GLY A 25 -1.42 25.14 -6.48
N ARG A 26 -1.10 23.87 -6.17
CA ARG A 26 -0.49 22.91 -7.09
C ARG A 26 -0.80 21.46 -6.67
N LEU A 27 -0.52 20.51 -7.56
CA LEU A 27 -0.51 19.09 -7.22
C LEU A 27 0.71 18.73 -6.35
N PRO A 28 0.61 17.70 -5.51
CA PRO A 28 1.72 17.24 -4.69
C PRO A 28 2.79 16.54 -5.54
N ASP A 29 4.04 16.56 -5.07
CA ASP A 29 5.14 15.85 -5.73
C ASP A 29 5.00 14.32 -5.60
N MET A 30 4.32 13.87 -4.55
CA MET A 30 4.13 12.45 -4.22
C MET A 30 2.87 12.22 -3.38
N ILE A 31 2.22 11.09 -3.62
CA ILE A 31 1.20 10.49 -2.75
C ILE A 31 1.74 9.18 -2.20
N VAL A 32 1.59 8.97 -0.89
CA VAL A 32 2.06 7.80 -0.17
C VAL A 32 0.89 7.17 0.60
N ALA A 33 0.77 5.84 0.56
CA ALA A 33 -0.26 5.11 1.27
C ALA A 33 0.21 3.70 1.63
N CYS A 34 -0.26 3.15 2.77
CA CYS A 34 0.04 1.78 3.16
C CYS A 34 -0.77 0.77 2.35
N VAL A 35 -0.20 -0.41 2.09
CA VAL A 35 -0.76 -1.43 1.21
C VAL A 35 -0.75 -2.79 1.90
N GLY A 36 -1.90 -3.18 2.44
CA GLY A 36 -2.24 -4.58 2.72
C GLY A 36 -3.03 -5.12 1.53
N GLY A 37 -4.35 -5.19 1.65
CA GLY A 37 -5.23 -5.46 0.49
C GLY A 37 -5.26 -4.33 -0.56
N GLY A 38 -5.02 -3.08 -0.14
CA GLY A 38 -4.81 -1.91 -1.02
C GLY A 38 -5.98 -0.93 -1.18
N SER A 39 -7.09 -1.07 -0.43
CA SER A 39 -8.28 -0.23 -0.61
C SER A 39 -8.03 1.28 -0.40
N ASN A 40 -7.34 1.65 0.70
CA ASN A 40 -7.02 3.05 0.99
C ASN A 40 -6.08 3.63 -0.08
N ALA A 41 -5.06 2.86 -0.46
CA ALA A 41 -4.04 3.28 -1.42
C ALA A 41 -4.63 3.47 -2.82
N ILE A 42 -5.43 2.53 -3.32
CA ILE A 42 -6.08 2.71 -4.62
C ILE A 42 -7.10 3.85 -4.61
N GLY A 43 -7.77 4.06 -3.46
CA GLY A 43 -8.67 5.18 -3.25
C GLY A 43 -7.97 6.52 -3.46
N ILE A 44 -6.90 6.77 -2.69
CA ILE A 44 -6.14 8.02 -2.80
C ILE A 44 -5.41 8.15 -4.15
N PHE A 45 -4.82 7.08 -4.68
CA PHE A 45 -4.12 7.11 -5.97
C PHE A 45 -5.04 7.41 -7.15
N SER A 46 -6.32 7.02 -7.08
CA SER A 46 -7.25 7.07 -8.20
C SER A 46 -7.35 8.45 -8.86
N ALA A 47 -7.33 9.53 -8.06
CA ALA A 47 -7.44 10.90 -8.54
C ALA A 47 -6.14 11.45 -9.13
N PHE A 48 -5.04 10.71 -9.09
CA PHE A 48 -3.71 11.15 -9.55
C PHE A 48 -3.12 10.25 -10.65
N LEU A 49 -3.85 9.23 -11.12
CA LEU A 49 -3.32 8.24 -12.07
C LEU A 49 -2.81 8.86 -13.39
N ASP A 50 -3.45 9.92 -13.87
CA ASP A 50 -3.07 10.58 -15.13
C ASP A 50 -1.99 11.66 -14.97
N ASP A 51 -1.71 12.10 -13.74
CA ASP A 51 -0.70 13.12 -13.45
C ASP A 51 0.69 12.47 -13.30
N LYS A 52 1.39 12.32 -14.42
CA LYS A 52 2.68 11.59 -14.49
C LYS A 52 3.79 12.16 -13.60
N ASP A 53 3.72 13.45 -13.28
CA ASP A 53 4.69 14.10 -12.39
C ASP A 53 4.43 13.77 -10.90
N VAL A 54 3.23 13.32 -10.56
CA VAL A 54 2.87 12.90 -9.21
C VAL A 54 3.32 11.44 -8.99
N LYS A 55 4.30 11.25 -8.11
CA LYS A 55 4.79 9.93 -7.74
C LYS A 55 3.78 9.21 -6.85
N LEU A 56 3.48 7.95 -7.14
CA LEU A 56 2.59 7.13 -6.31
C LEU A 56 3.42 6.04 -5.62
N ILE A 57 3.45 6.06 -4.28
CA ILE A 57 4.25 5.13 -3.48
C ILE A 57 3.33 4.33 -2.55
N GLY A 58 3.27 3.02 -2.78
CA GLY A 58 2.66 2.07 -1.86
C GLY A 58 3.68 1.55 -0.85
N VAL A 59 3.32 1.50 0.43
CA VAL A 59 4.18 0.98 1.50
C VAL A 59 3.58 -0.30 2.06
N GLU A 60 4.22 -1.44 1.83
CA GLU A 60 3.80 -2.73 2.37
C GLU A 60 4.50 -3.02 3.71
N ALA A 61 3.94 -3.92 4.51
CA ALA A 61 4.55 -4.31 5.78
C ALA A 61 5.78 -5.19 5.52
N GLY A 62 6.95 -4.67 5.88
CA GLY A 62 8.23 -5.38 5.89
C GLY A 62 8.36 -6.37 7.05
N GLY A 63 7.42 -6.34 8.00
CA GLY A 63 7.40 -7.21 9.18
C GLY A 63 8.70 -7.08 9.96
N ARG A 64 9.19 -8.21 10.49
CA ARG A 64 10.47 -8.24 11.19
C ARG A 64 11.64 -7.89 10.29
N SER A 65 11.63 -8.41 9.05
CA SER A 65 12.52 -8.02 7.95
C SER A 65 12.20 -8.83 6.70
N LEU A 66 12.46 -8.25 5.53
CA LEU A 66 12.32 -8.97 4.26
C LEU A 66 13.22 -10.21 4.19
N ALA A 67 14.46 -10.10 4.67
CA ALA A 67 15.45 -11.18 4.60
C ALA A 67 15.06 -12.42 5.42
N SER A 68 14.31 -12.23 6.50
CA SER A 68 13.83 -13.32 7.35
C SER A 68 12.66 -14.10 6.75
N GLY A 69 12.00 -13.56 5.71
CA GLY A 69 10.73 -14.07 5.20
C GLY A 69 9.53 -13.83 6.12
N LYS A 70 9.71 -13.13 7.25
CA LYS A 70 8.66 -12.75 8.19
C LYS A 70 8.19 -11.32 7.89
N HIS A 71 7.37 -11.22 6.86
CA HIS A 71 6.84 -9.96 6.32
C HIS A 71 5.50 -10.18 5.60
N ALA A 72 4.82 -9.09 5.22
CA ALA A 72 3.64 -9.10 4.34
C ALA A 72 3.84 -8.29 3.04
N ALA A 73 5.09 -8.02 2.66
CA ALA A 73 5.48 -7.27 1.47
C ALA A 73 5.28 -8.03 0.14
N THR A 74 4.02 -8.16 -0.27
CA THR A 74 3.55 -8.96 -1.41
C THR A 74 4.09 -8.50 -2.76
N LEU A 75 4.05 -7.21 -3.08
CA LEU A 75 4.50 -6.65 -4.35
C LEU A 75 6.02 -6.56 -4.40
N VAL A 76 6.69 -6.41 -3.25
CA VAL A 76 8.16 -6.36 -3.17
C VAL A 76 8.79 -7.74 -3.34
N ALA A 77 8.28 -8.77 -2.66
CA ALA A 77 8.93 -10.08 -2.57
C ALA A 77 8.10 -11.25 -3.13
N GLY A 78 6.82 -11.03 -3.42
CA GLY A 78 5.92 -12.07 -3.91
C GLY A 78 6.01 -12.31 -5.41
N ARG A 79 5.16 -13.23 -5.87
CA ARG A 79 5.06 -13.58 -7.29
C ARG A 79 3.62 -13.85 -7.69
N VAL A 80 3.35 -13.76 -8.98
CA VAL A 80 2.00 -13.93 -9.53
C VAL A 80 1.46 -15.33 -9.24
N GLY A 81 0.22 -15.39 -8.78
CA GLY A 81 -0.57 -16.61 -8.64
C GLY A 81 -2.05 -16.30 -8.50
N ILE A 82 -2.83 -17.24 -7.95
CA ILE A 82 -4.28 -17.10 -7.79
C ILE A 82 -4.63 -17.35 -6.32
N LEU A 83 -5.20 -16.35 -5.66
CA LEU A 83 -5.70 -16.46 -4.29
C LEU A 83 -6.99 -15.64 -4.15
N HIS A 84 -7.93 -16.14 -3.34
CA HIS A 84 -9.20 -15.46 -3.05
C HIS A 84 -9.96 -14.96 -4.30
N GLY A 85 -9.91 -15.74 -5.39
CA GLY A 85 -10.66 -15.46 -6.62
C GLY A 85 -10.04 -14.40 -7.55
N ALA A 86 -8.78 -13.99 -7.33
CA ALA A 86 -8.08 -13.06 -8.22
C ALA A 86 -6.69 -13.58 -8.60
N LYS A 87 -6.27 -13.30 -9.84
CA LYS A 87 -4.88 -13.42 -10.27
C LYS A 87 -4.13 -12.16 -9.86
N ALA A 88 -3.20 -12.28 -8.93
CA ALA A 88 -2.46 -11.16 -8.35
C ALA A 88 -1.06 -11.62 -7.89
N TYR A 89 -0.24 -10.68 -7.45
CA TYR A 89 0.94 -11.03 -6.65
C TYR A 89 0.47 -11.59 -5.30
N LEU A 90 1.16 -12.64 -4.83
CA LEU A 90 1.05 -13.16 -3.47
C LEU A 90 2.37 -13.78 -3.01
N LEU A 91 2.51 -13.95 -1.70
CA LEU A 91 3.60 -14.65 -1.06
C LEU A 91 3.31 -16.16 -1.07
N GLN A 92 4.15 -16.91 -1.78
CA GLN A 92 3.96 -18.35 -1.99
C GLN A 92 5.29 -19.07 -2.25
N ASP A 93 5.37 -20.32 -1.78
CA ASP A 93 6.51 -21.20 -1.99
C ASP A 93 6.56 -21.71 -3.43
N LYS A 94 7.65 -22.38 -3.86
CA LYS A 94 7.82 -22.90 -5.23
C LYS A 94 6.70 -23.84 -5.72
N GLU A 95 5.98 -24.50 -4.83
CA GLU A 95 4.87 -25.42 -5.16
C GLU A 95 3.52 -24.68 -5.21
N GLY A 96 3.49 -23.39 -4.89
CA GLY A 96 2.31 -22.53 -4.91
C GLY A 96 1.54 -22.51 -3.58
N GLN A 97 2.12 -23.02 -2.49
CA GLN A 97 1.53 -22.91 -1.16
C GLN A 97 1.71 -21.49 -0.62
N VAL A 98 0.65 -20.92 -0.06
CA VAL A 98 0.66 -19.55 0.48
C VAL A 98 1.54 -19.51 1.74
N HIS A 99 2.41 -18.51 1.83
CA HIS A 99 3.21 -18.28 3.03
C HIS A 99 2.38 -17.61 4.14
N GLU A 100 2.67 -17.97 5.38
CA GLU A 100 2.26 -17.17 6.54
C GLU A 100 3.01 -15.85 6.55
N THR A 101 2.32 -14.77 6.89
CA THR A 101 2.86 -13.42 6.97
C THR A 101 3.12 -13.01 8.43
N GLU A 102 3.89 -11.95 8.62
CA GLU A 102 4.14 -11.33 9.92
C GLU A 102 4.20 -9.81 9.74
N SER A 103 3.49 -9.09 10.59
CA SER A 103 3.43 -7.62 10.63
C SER A 103 2.95 -7.20 12.01
N VAL A 104 3.53 -6.14 12.58
CA VAL A 104 3.00 -5.52 13.81
C VAL A 104 1.60 -4.94 13.60
N SER A 105 1.27 -4.58 12.34
CA SER A 105 -0.04 -4.09 11.93
C SER A 105 -0.93 -5.21 11.40
N ALA A 106 -1.99 -5.53 12.15
CA ALA A 106 -2.94 -6.57 11.75
C ALA A 106 -3.68 -6.23 10.44
N GLY A 107 -3.87 -4.94 10.15
CA GLY A 107 -4.51 -4.49 8.91
C GLY A 107 -3.67 -4.70 7.65
N LEU A 108 -2.36 -4.91 7.81
CA LEU A 108 -1.41 -5.14 6.72
C LEU A 108 -0.93 -6.59 6.63
N ASP A 109 -1.27 -7.43 7.60
CA ASP A 109 -0.86 -8.84 7.68
C ASP A 109 -1.66 -9.72 6.69
N TYR A 110 -1.38 -9.56 5.40
CA TYR A 110 -2.10 -10.25 4.32
C TYR A 110 -1.14 -10.70 3.20
N PRO A 111 -1.17 -11.98 2.76
CA PRO A 111 -0.18 -12.53 1.84
C PRO A 111 -0.42 -12.19 0.36
N ALA A 112 -1.42 -11.38 0.03
CA ALA A 112 -1.75 -11.02 -1.34
C ALA A 112 -2.08 -9.53 -1.45
N VAL A 113 -2.44 -9.07 -2.64
CA VAL A 113 -2.78 -7.66 -2.88
C VAL A 113 -3.85 -7.51 -3.96
N GLY A 114 -4.53 -6.37 -4.00
CA GLY A 114 -5.47 -6.04 -5.07
C GLY A 114 -4.82 -6.09 -6.47
N PRO A 115 -5.48 -6.67 -7.49
CA PRO A 115 -4.90 -6.83 -8.83
C PRO A 115 -4.60 -5.50 -9.53
N GLU A 116 -5.28 -4.41 -9.16
CA GLU A 116 -5.00 -3.09 -9.72
C GLU A 116 -3.64 -2.55 -9.29
N HIS A 117 -3.21 -2.82 -8.05
CA HIS A 117 -1.85 -2.49 -7.62
C HIS A 117 -0.79 -3.27 -8.38
N CYS A 118 -1.09 -4.52 -8.75
CA CYS A 118 -0.21 -5.35 -9.60
C CYS A 118 0.00 -4.66 -10.96
N LEU A 119 -1.08 -4.20 -11.60
CA LEU A 119 -1.02 -3.47 -12.85
C LEU A 119 -0.23 -2.15 -12.70
N LEU A 120 -0.47 -1.39 -11.64
CA LEU A 120 0.25 -0.14 -11.39
C LEU A 120 1.75 -0.37 -11.15
N LYS A 121 2.14 -1.48 -10.50
CA LYS A 121 3.53 -1.91 -10.37
C LYS A 121 4.13 -2.26 -11.72
N ASP A 122 3.48 -3.14 -12.48
CA ASP A 122 4.03 -3.70 -13.72
C ASP A 122 4.15 -2.64 -14.83
N THR A 123 3.26 -1.64 -14.83
CA THR A 123 3.33 -0.47 -15.72
C THR A 123 4.31 0.60 -15.25
N GLY A 124 4.84 0.48 -14.03
CA GLY A 124 5.71 1.47 -13.40
C GLY A 124 4.99 2.75 -12.96
N ARG A 125 3.66 2.81 -13.03
CA ARG A 125 2.88 3.98 -12.61
C ARG A 125 2.99 4.22 -11.10
N ALA A 126 3.04 3.16 -10.30
CA ALA A 126 3.29 3.23 -8.85
C ALA A 126 4.51 2.41 -8.47
N LYS A 127 5.24 2.86 -7.46
CA LYS A 127 6.34 2.11 -6.84
C LYS A 127 5.89 1.57 -5.50
N TYR A 128 6.40 0.41 -5.14
CA TYR A 128 6.09 -0.24 -3.88
C TYR A 128 7.37 -0.49 -3.11
N VAL A 129 7.36 -0.13 -1.83
CA VAL A 129 8.46 -0.30 -0.88
C VAL A 129 7.93 -1.03 0.36
N ALA A 130 8.84 -1.54 1.20
CA ALA A 130 8.48 -2.16 2.47
C ALA A 130 9.02 -1.32 3.62
N ALA A 131 8.29 -1.25 4.72
CA ALA A 131 8.74 -0.68 5.99
C ALA A 131 8.75 -1.76 7.07
N GLU A 132 9.87 -1.95 7.75
CA GLU A 132 10.03 -2.94 8.82
C GLU A 132 9.32 -2.47 10.10
N ASP A 133 8.93 -3.41 10.96
CA ASP A 133 8.13 -3.14 12.16
C ASP A 133 8.81 -2.12 13.08
N ALA A 134 10.15 -2.11 13.16
CA ALA A 134 10.90 -1.12 13.92
C ALA A 134 10.70 0.30 13.37
N GLU A 135 10.77 0.48 12.05
CA GLU A 135 10.55 1.79 11.40
C GLU A 135 9.11 2.27 11.60
N VAL A 136 8.15 1.36 11.55
CA VAL A 136 6.73 1.65 11.76
C VAL A 136 6.46 2.09 13.21
N LEU A 137 7.05 1.40 14.20
CA LEU A 137 6.92 1.75 15.61
C LEU A 137 7.57 3.10 15.93
N ASP A 138 8.75 3.38 15.36
CA ASP A 138 9.43 4.67 15.50
C ASP A 138 8.56 5.80 14.91
N ALA A 139 7.96 5.59 13.74
CA ALA A 139 7.07 6.57 13.11
C ALA A 139 5.77 6.79 13.89
N PHE A 140 5.19 5.72 14.45
CA PHE A 140 4.02 5.80 15.34
C PHE A 140 4.33 6.67 16.56
N GLU A 141 5.46 6.41 17.22
CA GLU A 141 5.87 7.14 18.42
C GLU A 141 6.17 8.61 18.10
N LEU A 142 6.87 8.87 16.99
CA LEU A 142 7.19 10.22 16.53
C LEU A 142 5.92 11.04 16.31
N LEU A 143 5.00 10.57 15.48
CA LEU A 143 3.75 11.30 15.16
C LEU A 143 2.90 11.56 16.40
N SER A 144 2.83 10.56 17.28
CA SER A 144 2.09 10.66 18.55
C SER A 144 2.66 11.75 19.46
N LYS A 145 3.99 11.86 19.53
CA LYS A 145 4.67 12.81 20.42
C LYS A 145 4.78 14.21 19.86
N THR A 146 4.94 14.37 18.54
CA THR A 146 5.16 15.69 17.93
C THR A 146 3.86 16.36 17.50
N GLU A 147 2.90 15.61 16.97
CA GLU A 147 1.65 16.16 16.42
C GLU A 147 0.42 15.84 17.27
N GLY A 148 0.56 15.00 18.31
CA GLY A 148 -0.56 14.61 19.17
C GLY A 148 -1.61 13.74 18.47
N ILE A 149 -1.24 13.10 17.37
CA ILE A 149 -2.10 12.20 16.59
C ILE A 149 -1.63 10.77 16.84
N LEU A 150 -2.50 9.91 17.37
CA LEU A 150 -2.26 8.47 17.50
C LEU A 150 -2.69 7.77 16.20
N PRO A 151 -1.77 7.40 15.29
CA PRO A 151 -2.15 6.71 14.05
C PRO A 151 -2.56 5.26 14.35
N ALA A 152 -3.31 4.64 13.45
CA ALA A 152 -3.64 3.22 13.58
C ALA A 152 -2.41 2.33 13.33
N LEU A 153 -2.27 1.27 14.14
CA LEU A 153 -1.37 0.13 13.92
C LEU A 153 -2.20 -1.11 13.68
#